data_AF-A0A9W9T084-F1
#
_entry.id   AF-A0A9W9T084-F1
#
_cell.length_a   1.000
_cell.length_b   1.000
_cell.length_c   1.000
_cell.angle_alpha   90.00
_cell.angle_beta   90.00
_cell.angle_gamma   90.00
#
_symmetry.space_group_name_H-M   'P 1'
#
loop_
_entity.id
_entity.type
_entity.pdbx_description
1 polymer ?
#
loop_
_entity_poly.entity_id
_entity_poly.type
_entity_poly.pdbx_seq_one_letter_code
_entity_poly.pdbx_strand_id
1 'polypeptide(L)'
;MLTTINQGFPLVPASQPRTPTKTRKLRLSYNQVYYTCAVTQQATPRHKLGRKHRLSERLISDTITYTRSDFEIRIKGFDEIVHDLNLPVCGETLRRELQKRDYEKRKAQRKLPLEDKPEARQLRLQWAYEHLKWSYEDWKKVI
;
A
#
# COMPACT_ATOMS: atom_id res chain seq x y z
N MET A 1 22.20 -59.49 -8.97
CA MET A 1 23.02 -58.85 -7.92
C MET A 1 22.43 -57.47 -7.66
N LEU A 2 21.45 -57.35 -6.78
CA LEU A 2 20.82 -56.08 -6.41
C LEU A 2 21.05 -55.85 -4.92
N THR A 3 21.82 -54.82 -4.57
CA THR A 3 22.13 -54.47 -3.19
C THR A 3 21.31 -53.23 -2.81
N THR A 4 20.31 -53.46 -1.97
CA THR A 4 19.47 -52.45 -1.31
C THR A 4 20.29 -51.70 -0.26
N ILE A 5 20.43 -50.38 -0.39
CA ILE A 5 21.03 -49.53 0.65
C ILE A 5 19.94 -49.14 1.64
N ASN A 6 19.93 -49.82 2.79
CA ASN A 6 19.14 -49.47 3.96
C ASN A 6 20.01 -48.53 4.83
N GLN A 7 19.76 -47.21 4.78
CA GLN A 7 20.43 -46.25 5.66
C GLN A 7 19.69 -46.23 7.01
N GLY A 8 20.21 -47.01 7.94
CA GLY A 8 19.73 -47.09 9.31
C GLY A 8 19.88 -45.76 10.06
N PHE A 9 18.83 -45.37 10.76
CA PHE A 9 18.87 -44.34 11.80
C PHE A 9 19.89 -44.74 12.88
N PRO A 10 20.79 -43.85 13.32
CA PRO A 10 21.61 -44.14 14.48
C PRO A 10 20.75 -44.06 15.75
N LEU A 11 20.67 -45.19 16.46
CA LEU A 11 20.10 -45.29 17.79
C LEU A 11 20.91 -44.41 18.75
N VAL A 12 20.25 -43.37 19.27
CA VAL A 12 20.79 -42.52 20.33
C VAL A 12 20.81 -43.31 21.65
N PRO A 13 21.95 -43.43 22.35
CA PRO A 13 22.01 -44.18 23.60
C PRO A 13 21.19 -43.49 24.70
N ALA A 14 20.39 -44.29 25.40
CA ALA A 14 19.69 -43.90 26.61
C ALA A 14 20.69 -43.58 27.74
N SER A 15 20.24 -42.71 28.66
CA SER A 15 20.86 -42.32 29.94
C SER A 15 22.03 -41.32 29.90
N GLN A 16 21.68 -40.03 29.84
CA GLN A 16 22.22 -39.06 30.81
C GLN A 16 21.04 -38.29 31.42
N PRO A 17 20.98 -38.09 32.75
CA PRO A 17 20.04 -37.15 33.34
C PRO A 17 20.38 -35.76 32.81
N ARG A 18 19.50 -35.20 31.97
CA ARG A 18 19.63 -33.84 31.43
C ARG A 18 19.51 -32.87 32.60
N THR A 19 20.63 -32.53 33.24
CA THR A 19 20.62 -31.62 34.38
C THR A 19 20.29 -30.20 33.92
N PRO A 20 19.21 -29.58 34.43
CA PRO A 20 18.80 -28.23 34.08
C PRO A 20 19.45 -27.22 35.04
N THR A 21 20.77 -27.07 35.06
CA THR A 21 21.43 -26.18 36.04
C THR A 21 21.35 -24.70 35.65
N LYS A 22 21.43 -24.36 34.34
CA LYS A 22 21.32 -22.97 33.85
C LYS A 22 19.87 -22.48 33.75
N THR A 23 18.91 -23.35 33.49
CA THR A 23 17.48 -23.01 33.29
C THR A 23 16.76 -22.66 34.59
N ARG A 24 17.15 -23.25 35.73
CA ARG A 24 16.50 -23.02 37.03
C ARG A 24 16.68 -21.59 37.55
N LYS A 25 17.81 -20.95 37.23
CA LYS A 25 18.09 -19.53 37.59
C LYS A 25 17.33 -18.53 36.73
N LEU A 26 17.06 -18.87 35.46
CA LEU A 26 16.43 -17.99 34.47
C LEU A 26 14.93 -18.24 34.29
N ARG A 27 14.34 -19.25 34.94
CA ARG A 27 12.93 -19.68 34.76
C ARG A 27 12.54 -19.92 33.29
N LEU A 28 13.49 -20.35 32.45
CA LEU A 28 13.28 -20.67 31.05
C LEU A 28 13.21 -22.18 30.84
N SER A 29 12.44 -22.63 29.85
CA SER A 29 12.40 -24.02 29.44
C SER A 29 13.71 -24.44 28.77
N TYR A 30 14.10 -25.70 28.95
CA TYR A 30 15.22 -26.31 28.23
C TYR A 30 15.11 -26.10 26.72
N ASN A 31 13.91 -26.25 26.16
CA ASN A 31 13.66 -26.07 24.73
C ASN A 31 13.92 -24.62 24.29
N GLN A 32 13.59 -23.63 25.12
CA GLN A 32 13.86 -22.23 24.81
C GLN A 32 15.37 -21.98 24.74
N VAL A 33 16.12 -22.44 25.75
CA VAL A 33 17.59 -22.30 25.78
C VAL A 33 18.26 -23.04 24.62
N TYR A 34 17.82 -24.26 24.33
CA TYR A 34 18.33 -25.04 23.20
C TYR A 34 18.06 -24.35 21.86
N TYR A 35 16.83 -23.88 21.63
CA TYR A 35 16.48 -23.24 20.37
C TYR A 35 17.25 -21.92 20.18
N THR A 36 17.40 -21.12 21.25
CA THR A 36 18.15 -19.86 21.18
C THR A 36 19.64 -20.07 20.92
N CYS A 37 20.27 -20.99 21.67
CA CYS A 37 21.73 -21.16 21.66
C CYS A 37 22.22 -22.05 20.51
N ALA A 38 21.47 -23.10 20.13
CA ALA A 38 21.92 -24.08 19.14
C ALA A 38 21.31 -23.85 17.75
N VAL A 39 20.05 -23.40 17.65
CA VAL A 39 19.32 -23.34 16.38
C VAL A 39 19.32 -21.94 15.77
N THR A 40 18.86 -20.92 16.49
CA THR A 40 18.68 -19.58 15.92
C THR A 40 19.96 -18.74 15.90
N GLN A 41 20.82 -18.87 16.93
CA GLN A 41 22.05 -18.07 17.12
C GLN A 41 21.88 -16.55 16.89
N GLN A 42 20.65 -16.03 16.99
CA GLN A 42 20.29 -14.63 16.76
C GLN A 42 20.05 -13.95 18.10
N ALA A 43 20.62 -12.76 18.28
CA ALA A 43 20.44 -11.96 19.48
C ALA A 43 18.99 -11.48 19.66
N THR A 44 18.27 -11.26 18.55
CA THR A 44 16.88 -10.78 18.57
C THR A 44 15.97 -11.80 17.87
N PRO A 45 14.82 -12.18 18.47
CA PRO A 45 13.84 -13.03 17.81
C PRO A 45 13.32 -12.41 16.52
N ARG A 46 13.09 -13.23 15.49
CA ARG A 46 12.35 -12.78 14.30
C ARG A 46 10.90 -12.53 14.68
N HIS A 47 10.40 -11.32 14.40
CA HIS A 47 8.99 -11.01 14.57
C HIS A 47 8.15 -11.85 13.61
N LYS A 48 6.97 -12.29 14.10
CA LYS A 48 5.99 -12.98 13.25
C LYS A 48 5.52 -12.03 12.16
N LEU A 49 5.35 -12.57 10.96
CA LEU A 49 4.73 -11.82 9.87
C LEU A 49 3.32 -11.37 10.29
N GLY A 50 2.98 -10.14 9.93
CA GLY A 50 1.65 -9.58 10.14
C GLY A 50 0.59 -10.23 9.24
N ARG A 51 -0.66 -9.75 9.39
CA ARG A 51 -1.77 -10.18 8.54
C ARG A 51 -1.51 -9.74 7.09
N LYS A 52 -1.84 -10.62 6.14
CA LYS A 52 -1.78 -10.30 4.71
C LYS A 52 -2.77 -9.19 4.36
N HIS A 53 -2.40 -8.36 3.38
CA HIS A 53 -3.30 -7.35 2.81
C HIS A 53 -4.48 -8.02 2.13
N ARG A 54 -5.67 -7.39 2.23
CA ARG A 54 -6.89 -7.87 1.56
C ARG A 54 -6.93 -7.50 0.09
N LEU A 55 -6.30 -6.38 -0.27
CA LEU A 55 -6.17 -5.93 -1.65
C LEU A 55 -4.87 -6.48 -2.23
N SER A 56 -4.96 -7.09 -3.41
CA SER A 56 -3.78 -7.50 -4.17
C SER A 56 -3.16 -6.27 -4.86
N GLU A 57 -1.88 -6.37 -5.20
CA GLU A 57 -1.17 -5.31 -5.91
C GLU A 57 -1.80 -4.99 -7.27
N ARG A 58 -2.20 -6.02 -8.01
CA ARG A 58 -2.90 -5.87 -9.30
C ARG A 58 -4.20 -5.10 -9.14
N LEU A 59 -5.03 -5.51 -8.17
CA LEU A 59 -6.33 -4.88 -7.94
C LEU A 59 -6.19 -3.39 -7.60
N ILE A 60 -5.12 -3.00 -6.91
CA ILE A 60 -4.85 -1.60 -6.59
C ILE A 60 -4.43 -0.83 -7.85
N SER A 61 -3.56 -1.40 -8.69
CA SER A 61 -3.19 -0.80 -9.98
C SER A 61 -4.40 -0.64 -10.90
N ASP A 62 -5.28 -1.64 -10.94
CA ASP A 62 -6.53 -1.61 -11.71
C ASP A 62 -7.45 -0.51 -11.16
N THR A 63 -7.54 -0.38 -9.84
CA THR A 63 -8.32 0.69 -9.19
C THR A 63 -7.78 2.08 -9.52
N ILE A 64 -6.45 2.27 -9.56
CA ILE A 64 -5.82 3.54 -9.97
C ILE A 64 -6.15 3.85 -11.42
N THR A 65 -6.09 2.84 -12.30
CA THR A 65 -6.37 2.98 -13.72
C THR A 65 -7.83 3.34 -13.96
N TYR A 66 -8.74 2.63 -13.29
CA TYR A 66 -10.18 2.94 -13.26
C TYR A 66 -10.45 4.35 -12.75
N THR A 67 -9.80 4.75 -11.64
CA THR A 67 -10.02 6.10 -11.10
C THR A 67 -9.50 7.17 -12.04
N ARG A 68 -8.50 6.89 -12.89
CA ARG A 68 -7.93 7.86 -13.83
C ARG A 68 -8.69 7.97 -15.16
N SER A 69 -9.47 6.95 -15.53
CA SER A 69 -10.06 6.83 -16.87
C SER A 69 -11.06 7.95 -17.19
N ASP A 70 -11.89 8.35 -16.23
CA ASP A 70 -12.98 9.32 -16.44
C ASP A 70 -13.01 10.42 -15.36
N PHE A 71 -13.48 11.60 -15.74
CA PHE A 71 -13.75 12.71 -14.83
C PHE A 71 -14.82 12.37 -13.80
N GLU A 72 -15.92 11.74 -14.20
CA GLU A 72 -17.02 11.40 -13.28
C GLU A 72 -16.51 10.45 -12.18
N ILE A 73 -15.71 9.45 -12.56
CA ILE A 73 -15.07 8.51 -11.62
C ILE A 73 -14.06 9.24 -10.72
N ARG A 74 -13.29 10.19 -11.25
CA ARG A 74 -12.37 11.02 -10.44
C ARG A 74 -13.09 11.87 -9.40
N ILE A 75 -14.38 12.16 -9.54
CA ILE A 75 -15.13 12.89 -8.51
C ILE A 75 -15.57 11.93 -7.39
N LYS A 76 -16.01 10.71 -7.74
CA LYS A 76 -16.63 9.73 -6.81
C LYS A 76 -15.87 9.46 -5.52
N GLY A 77 -16.57 9.37 -4.40
CA GLY A 77 -15.95 9.04 -3.10
C GLY A 77 -15.23 7.68 -3.10
N PHE A 78 -14.30 7.43 -2.17
CA PHE A 78 -13.66 6.11 -2.08
C PHE A 78 -14.65 5.00 -1.76
N ASP A 79 -15.71 5.27 -0.99
CA ASP A 79 -16.77 4.30 -0.70
C ASP A 79 -17.61 3.98 -1.95
N GLU A 80 -17.85 4.97 -2.82
CA GLU A 80 -18.52 4.76 -4.11
C GLU A 80 -17.65 3.93 -5.05
N ILE A 81 -16.34 4.19 -5.10
CA ILE A 81 -15.40 3.41 -5.90
C ILE A 81 -15.32 1.97 -5.40
N VAL A 82 -15.32 1.77 -4.07
CA VAL A 82 -15.39 0.44 -3.46
C VAL A 82 -16.65 -0.30 -3.88
N HIS A 83 -17.79 0.40 -3.90
CA HIS A 83 -19.06 -0.17 -4.33
C HIS A 83 -19.05 -0.53 -5.82
N ASP A 84 -18.60 0.39 -6.68
CA ASP A 84 -18.51 0.19 -8.14
C ASP A 84 -17.64 -1.02 -8.50
N LEU A 85 -16.49 -1.16 -7.85
CA LEU A 85 -15.51 -2.22 -8.10
C LEU A 85 -15.74 -3.47 -7.22
N ASN A 86 -16.79 -3.48 -6.39
CA ASN A 86 -17.12 -4.53 -5.43
C ASN A 86 -15.90 -5.00 -4.61
N LEU A 87 -15.15 -4.04 -4.03
CA LEU A 87 -13.90 -4.34 -3.33
C LEU A 87 -14.17 -4.90 -1.92
N PRO A 88 -13.37 -5.86 -1.43
CA PRO A 88 -13.56 -6.52 -0.13
C PRO A 88 -13.02 -5.69 1.05
N VAL A 89 -13.06 -4.35 0.96
CA VAL A 89 -12.52 -3.40 1.93
C VAL A 89 -13.40 -2.14 2.01
N CYS A 90 -13.30 -1.36 3.07
CA CYS A 90 -13.95 -0.04 3.15
C CYS A 90 -13.14 1.06 2.45
N GLY A 91 -13.76 2.19 2.14
CA GLY A 91 -13.14 3.31 1.44
C GLY A 91 -11.89 3.87 2.12
N GLU A 92 -11.86 3.91 3.46
CA GLU A 92 -10.67 4.38 4.21
C GLU A 92 -9.48 3.40 4.07
N THR A 93 -9.75 2.08 4.00
CA THR A 93 -8.69 1.10 3.73
C THR A 93 -8.16 1.28 2.32
N LEU A 94 -9.06 1.48 1.34
CA LEU A 94 -8.66 1.77 -0.04
C LEU A 94 -7.80 3.04 -0.11
N ARG A 95 -8.21 4.12 0.55
CA ARG A 95 -7.45 5.38 0.62
C ARG A 95 -6.02 5.16 1.13
N ARG A 96 -5.84 4.43 2.23
CA ARG A 96 -4.53 4.14 2.81
C ARG A 96 -3.65 3.29 1.89
N GLU A 97 -4.22 2.28 1.26
CA GLU A 97 -3.50 1.41 0.33
C GLU A 97 -3.09 2.16 -0.95
N LEU A 98 -3.89 3.12 -1.39
CA LEU A 98 -3.54 4.02 -2.49
C LEU A 98 -2.46 5.03 -2.10
N GLN A 99 -2.55 5.64 -0.92
CA GLN A 99 -1.55 6.59 -0.42
C GLN A 99 -0.16 5.96 -0.26
N LYS A 100 -0.08 4.68 0.13
CA LYS A 100 1.19 3.93 0.17
C LYS A 100 1.86 3.78 -1.20
N ARG A 101 1.09 3.92 -2.28
CA ARG A 101 1.59 3.91 -3.67
C ARG A 101 1.68 5.31 -4.28
N ASP A 102 1.79 6.33 -3.43
CA ASP A 102 1.85 7.74 -3.83
C ASP A 102 0.66 8.20 -4.68
N TYR A 103 -0.47 7.49 -4.59
CA TYR A 103 -1.72 7.92 -5.21
C TYR A 103 -2.53 8.70 -4.17
N GLU A 104 -2.50 10.01 -4.29
CA GLU A 104 -3.41 10.89 -3.57
C GLU A 104 -4.47 11.44 -4.50
N LYS A 105 -5.73 11.19 -4.13
CA LYS A 105 -6.86 11.69 -4.89
C LYS A 105 -7.06 13.17 -4.56
N ARG A 106 -6.86 14.04 -5.56
CA ARG A 106 -7.29 15.44 -5.49
C ARG A 106 -8.72 15.54 -5.98
N LYS A 107 -9.61 16.11 -5.16
CA LYS A 107 -11.00 16.36 -5.56
C LYS A 107 -10.97 17.31 -6.75
N ALA A 108 -11.41 16.84 -7.92
CA ALA A 108 -11.58 17.70 -9.08
C ALA A 108 -12.64 18.74 -8.74
N GLN A 109 -12.28 20.02 -8.76
CA GLN A 109 -13.24 21.09 -8.61
C GLN A 109 -13.98 21.26 -9.94
N ARG A 110 -15.29 21.49 -9.85
CA ARG A 110 -16.08 21.87 -11.02
C ARG A 110 -15.49 23.17 -11.56
N LYS A 111 -15.17 23.20 -12.86
CA LYS A 111 -14.85 24.47 -13.52
C LYS A 111 -16.07 25.38 -13.34
N LEU A 112 -15.84 26.67 -13.09
CA LEU A 112 -16.91 27.65 -13.14
C LEU A 112 -17.69 27.44 -14.45
N PRO A 113 -19.04 27.49 -14.43
CA PRO A 113 -19.86 27.27 -15.61
C PRO A 113 -19.63 28.41 -16.62
N LEU A 114 -18.56 28.24 -17.39
CA LEU A 114 -18.20 29.02 -18.57
C LEU A 114 -18.64 28.27 -19.84
N GLU A 115 -19.10 27.04 -19.67
CA GLU A 115 -19.40 26.07 -20.71
C GLU A 115 -20.81 26.26 -21.29
N ASP A 116 -21.70 26.98 -20.60
CA ASP A 116 -23.07 27.20 -21.07
C ASP A 116 -23.13 28.10 -22.32
N LYS A 117 -22.03 28.76 -22.70
CA LYS A 117 -21.92 29.57 -23.92
C LYS A 117 -20.57 29.33 -24.61
N PRO A 118 -20.50 28.58 -25.73
CA PRO A 118 -19.26 28.39 -26.49
C PRO A 118 -18.63 29.73 -26.94
N GLU A 119 -19.46 30.76 -27.14
CA GLU A 119 -19.04 32.13 -27.45
C GLU A 119 -18.16 32.76 -26.35
N ALA A 120 -18.44 32.47 -25.07
CA ALA A 120 -17.67 33.00 -23.96
C ALA A 120 -16.23 32.49 -23.96
N ARG A 121 -15.99 31.26 -24.43
CA ARG A 121 -14.64 30.71 -24.57
C ARG A 121 -13.84 31.47 -25.64
N GLN A 122 -14.46 31.75 -26.78
CA GLN A 122 -13.82 32.47 -27.89
C GLN A 122 -13.52 33.92 -27.51
N LEU A 123 -14.49 34.62 -26.90
CA LEU A 123 -14.31 36.00 -26.42
C LEU A 123 -13.17 36.12 -25.42
N ARG A 124 -13.07 35.19 -24.46
CA ARG A 124 -11.97 35.21 -23.48
C ARG A 124 -10.62 34.91 -24.11
N LEU A 125 -10.59 34.00 -25.08
CA LEU A 125 -9.36 33.70 -25.82
C LEU A 125 -8.90 34.93 -26.62
N GLN A 126 -9.82 35.57 -27.33
CA GLN A 126 -9.56 36.79 -28.09
C GLN A 126 -9.07 37.91 -27.17
N TRP A 127 -9.77 38.16 -26.06
CA TRP A 127 -9.37 39.15 -25.07
C TRP A 127 -7.95 38.87 -24.55
N ALA A 128 -7.63 37.61 -24.22
CA ALA A 128 -6.28 37.24 -23.79
C ALA A 128 -5.21 37.52 -24.85
N TYR A 129 -5.50 37.29 -26.13
CA TYR A 129 -4.57 37.61 -27.22
C TYR A 129 -4.39 39.11 -27.42
N GLU A 130 -5.47 39.88 -27.40
CA GLU A 130 -5.45 41.34 -27.54
C GLU A 130 -4.65 42.00 -26.40
N HIS A 131 -4.72 41.41 -25.20
CA HIS A 131 -4.14 41.97 -23.98
C HIS A 131 -2.80 41.29 -23.60
N LEU A 132 -2.26 40.42 -24.46
CA LEU A 132 -1.02 39.67 -24.21
C LEU A 132 0.19 40.58 -24.01
N LYS A 133 0.21 41.73 -24.69
CA LYS A 133 1.32 42.70 -24.68
C LYS A 133 1.05 43.93 -23.79
N TRP A 134 -0.01 43.89 -22.98
CA TRP A 134 -0.34 45.03 -22.12
C TRP A 134 0.75 45.33 -21.10
N SER A 135 1.06 46.62 -20.97
CA SER A 135 2.00 47.10 -19.97
C SER A 135 1.32 47.20 -18.59
N TYR A 136 2.12 47.36 -17.54
CA TYR A 136 1.61 47.57 -16.19
C TYR A 136 0.65 48.78 -16.09
N GLU A 137 0.93 49.86 -16.82
CA GLU A 137 0.07 51.05 -16.87
C GLU A 137 -1.27 50.79 -17.57
N ASP A 138 -1.31 49.86 -18.52
CA ASP A 138 -2.56 49.48 -19.19
C ASP A 138 -3.44 48.61 -18.29
N TRP A 139 -2.83 47.71 -17.52
CA TRP A 139 -3.54 46.93 -16.49
C TRP A 139 -4.16 47.78 -15.40
N LYS A 140 -3.50 48.89 -15.03
CA LYS A 140 -3.98 49.84 -14.04
C LYS A 140 -5.28 50.56 -14.44
N LYS A 141 -5.66 50.54 -15.72
CA LYS A 141 -6.90 51.15 -16.22
C LYS A 141 -8.11 50.20 -16.14
N VAL A 142 -7.89 48.90 -15.96
CA VAL A 142 -8.95 47.88 -15.95
C VAL A 142 -9.33 47.43 -14.54
N ILE A 143 -8.44 47.63 -13.56
CA ILE A 143 -8.67 47.37 -12.13
C ILE A 143 -9.21 48.64 -11.49
#